data_AF-A0A8S9JMS6-F1
#
_entry.id   AF-A0A8S9JMS6-F1
#
_cell.length_a   1.000
_cell.length_b   1.000
_cell.length_c   1.000
_cell.angle_alpha   90.00
_cell.angle_beta   90.00
_cell.angle_gamma   90.00
#
_symmetry.space_group_name_H-M   'P 1'
#
loop_
_entity.id
_entity.type
_entity.pdbx_description
1 polymer ?
#
loop_
_entity_poly.entity_id
_entity_poly.type
_entity_poly.pdbx_seq_one_letter_code
_entity_poly.pdbx_strand_id
1 'polypeptide(L)'
;MTALMKSVGVRAMKLLSSAVNFRLNQCGETPIRSLRSFSTLRSPPSKAIVYEQHGSPDSVTRLVNLPPVEVRDNDVCVKMIAAPINPSDINRIEGVYPVRPPVPAIGGYEGVGEVYAVGSKVNALSPGDWVIPSPPSSGTWQTFVVKEESVWHKIDKSCPMEYAATITVNPLTALRMLEDFVSLASGDSLVQNGATSIVGQCVIQLARLRGISTINIIRDRAGSDEARENLKALGADQVFSESQLNVKNVKSLLVNFERNSTIR
;
A
#
# COMPACT_ATOMS: atom_id res chain seq x y z
N MET A 1 -22.60 9.64 -18.81
CA MET A 1 -23.07 8.35 -19.35
C MET A 1 -23.67 7.54 -18.22
N THR A 2 -24.82 8.02 -17.74
CA THR A 2 -25.55 7.51 -16.59
C THR A 2 -26.82 6.87 -17.13
N ALA A 3 -26.84 5.54 -17.29
CA ALA A 3 -28.04 4.70 -17.37
C ALA A 3 -27.67 3.33 -17.95
N LEU A 4 -27.53 2.30 -17.10
CA LEU A 4 -28.04 0.97 -17.40
C LEU A 4 -28.08 0.12 -16.13
N MET A 5 -29.12 -0.69 -16.00
CA MET A 5 -29.33 -1.76 -15.00
C MET A 5 -29.98 -1.36 -13.67
N LYS A 6 -31.25 -0.94 -13.75
CA LYS A 6 -32.29 -1.37 -12.81
C LYS A 6 -33.18 -2.39 -13.51
N SER A 7 -33.27 -3.61 -12.99
CA SER A 7 -34.51 -4.39 -12.80
C SER A 7 -34.23 -5.88 -12.65
N VAL A 8 -35.17 -6.56 -11.96
CA VAL A 8 -35.20 -7.96 -11.50
C VAL A 8 -34.65 -8.10 -10.07
N GLY A 9 -35.42 -8.36 -9.03
CA GLY A 9 -36.85 -8.63 -8.91
C GLY A 9 -37.10 -8.97 -7.44
N VAL A 10 -37.96 -8.21 -6.77
CA VAL A 10 -38.42 -8.47 -5.41
C VAL A 10 -39.53 -9.52 -5.48
N ARG A 11 -39.39 -10.63 -4.76
CA ARG A 11 -40.53 -11.43 -4.30
C ARG A 11 -40.23 -12.02 -2.92
N ALA A 12 -41.03 -11.59 -1.95
CA ALA A 12 -41.09 -12.10 -0.61
C ALA A 12 -41.95 -13.37 -0.53
N MET A 13 -41.61 -14.32 0.34
CA MET A 13 -42.63 -15.02 1.12
C MET A 13 -42.07 -15.57 2.43
N LYS A 14 -42.91 -15.44 3.46
CA LYS A 14 -42.72 -15.73 4.87
C LYS A 14 -42.87 -17.23 5.19
N LEU A 15 -42.33 -17.56 6.37
CA LEU A 15 -42.74 -18.62 7.32
C LEU A 15 -42.41 -20.07 6.96
N LEU A 16 -41.58 -20.68 7.82
CA LEU A 16 -42.00 -21.82 8.64
C LEU A 16 -41.06 -21.97 9.85
N SER A 17 -41.60 -21.63 11.01
CA SER A 17 -41.13 -22.10 12.31
C SER A 17 -41.44 -23.59 12.40
N SER A 18 -40.45 -24.42 12.74
CA SER A 18 -40.71 -25.77 13.23
C SER A 18 -39.79 -26.06 14.42
N ALA A 19 -40.44 -26.44 15.51
CA ALA A 19 -39.85 -26.71 16.80
C ALA A 19 -38.98 -27.97 16.75
N VAL A 20 -37.83 -27.88 17.42
CA VAL A 20 -36.90 -28.99 17.66
C VAL A 20 -37.53 -29.91 18.71
N ASN A 21 -37.92 -31.12 18.31
CA ASN A 21 -38.27 -32.19 19.23
C ASN A 21 -37.03 -33.00 19.57
N PHE A 22 -36.62 -32.96 20.84
CA PHE A 22 -35.62 -33.83 21.44
C PHE A 22 -36.17 -35.26 21.54
N ARG A 23 -35.54 -36.22 20.88
CA ARG A 23 -35.66 -37.66 21.21
C ARG A 23 -34.25 -38.23 21.35
N LEU A 24 -33.94 -38.69 22.56
CA LEU A 24 -32.79 -39.53 22.86
C LEU A 24 -33.09 -40.93 22.34
N ASN A 25 -32.24 -41.46 21.46
CA ASN A 25 -32.14 -42.91 21.23
C ASN A 25 -30.66 -43.31 21.05
N GLN A 26 -30.21 -44.07 22.05
CA GLN A 26 -29.28 -45.19 22.10
C GLN A 26 -28.12 -45.30 21.08
N CYS A 27 -26.93 -45.29 21.71
CA CYS A 27 -25.65 -45.96 21.44
C CYS A 27 -25.56 -46.89 20.21
N GLY A 28 -24.69 -46.52 19.28
CA GLY A 28 -24.05 -47.42 18.32
C GLY A 28 -22.57 -47.04 18.20
N GLU A 29 -21.68 -48.00 18.40
CA GLU A 29 -20.23 -47.81 18.26
C GLU A 29 -19.90 -47.38 16.82
N THR A 30 -19.24 -46.23 16.70
CA THR A 30 -18.69 -45.73 15.43
C THR A 30 -17.17 -45.87 15.47
N PRO A 31 -16.51 -46.21 14.34
CA PRO A 31 -15.07 -46.30 14.31
C PRO A 31 -14.48 -44.92 14.61
N ILE A 32 -13.43 -44.90 15.42
CA ILE A 32 -12.69 -43.69 15.83
C ILE A 32 -12.41 -42.86 14.58
N ARG A 33 -13.22 -41.81 14.38
CA ARG A 33 -12.94 -40.76 13.40
C ARG A 33 -11.56 -40.23 13.75
N SER A 34 -10.64 -40.27 12.79
CA SER A 34 -9.41 -39.49 12.79
C SER A 34 -9.73 -38.11 13.37
N LEU A 35 -9.30 -37.85 14.61
CA LEU A 35 -9.28 -36.52 15.19
C LEU A 35 -8.42 -35.67 14.26
N ARG A 36 -9.06 -34.92 13.36
CA ARG A 36 -8.37 -33.83 12.69
C ARG A 36 -7.97 -32.89 13.81
N SER A 37 -6.68 -32.91 14.15
CA SER A 37 -6.09 -31.90 15.02
C SER A 37 -6.39 -30.56 14.36
N PHE A 38 -7.34 -29.81 14.92
CA PHE A 38 -7.52 -28.42 14.54
C PHE A 38 -6.25 -27.72 15.01
N SER A 39 -5.35 -27.39 14.08
CA SER A 39 -4.18 -26.57 14.37
C SER A 39 -4.68 -25.26 15.00
N THR A 40 -4.44 -25.09 16.30
CA THR A 40 -4.83 -23.89 17.06
C THR A 40 -3.81 -22.76 16.92
N LEU A 41 -3.02 -22.74 15.83
CA LEU A 41 -2.03 -21.69 15.65
C LEU A 41 -2.74 -20.35 15.55
N ARG A 42 -2.40 -19.42 16.45
CA ARG A 42 -2.96 -18.07 16.50
C ARG A 42 -1.83 -17.05 16.55
N SER A 43 -2.08 -15.88 15.99
CA SER A 43 -1.24 -14.72 16.22
C SER A 43 -1.25 -14.34 17.71
N PRO A 44 -0.25 -13.60 18.19
CA PRO A 44 -0.40 -12.84 19.42
C PRO A 44 -1.56 -11.82 19.32
N PRO A 45 -2.07 -11.30 20.45
CA PRO A 45 -2.94 -10.14 20.44
C PRO A 45 -2.24 -8.97 19.73
N SER A 46 -3.01 -8.16 18.99
CA SER A 46 -2.47 -7.08 18.18
C SER A 46 -2.92 -5.73 18.71
N LYS A 47 -2.08 -4.69 18.59
CA LYS A 47 -2.51 -3.29 18.70
C LYS A 47 -2.70 -2.74 17.30
N ALA A 48 -3.80 -2.05 17.04
CA ALA A 48 -4.14 -1.54 15.71
C ALA A 48 -4.72 -0.13 15.76
N ILE A 49 -4.50 0.64 14.70
CA ILE A 49 -5.18 1.91 14.47
C ILE A 49 -6.45 1.63 13.65
N VAL A 50 -7.62 1.84 14.26
CA VAL A 50 -8.93 1.53 13.68
C VAL A 50 -9.77 2.79 13.52
N TYR A 51 -10.60 2.81 12.48
CA TYR A 51 -11.66 3.80 12.28
C TYR A 51 -13.00 3.11 11.95
N GLU A 52 -14.08 3.55 12.59
CA GLU A 52 -15.44 2.98 12.45
C GLU A 52 -16.33 3.77 11.49
N GLN A 53 -15.90 4.98 11.14
CA GLN A 53 -16.57 5.86 10.21
C GLN A 53 -15.52 6.72 9.50
N HIS A 54 -15.88 7.28 8.35
CA HIS A 54 -15.00 8.18 7.63
C HIS A 54 -14.96 9.58 8.28
N GLY A 55 -13.82 10.25 8.17
CA GLY A 55 -13.65 11.62 8.66
C GLY A 55 -12.18 12.01 8.82
N SER A 56 -11.94 13.18 9.44
CA SER A 56 -10.58 13.63 9.75
C SER A 56 -9.84 12.57 10.59
N PRO A 57 -8.63 12.12 10.19
CA PRO A 57 -7.90 11.05 10.87
C PRO A 57 -7.76 11.27 12.38
N ASP A 58 -7.47 12.52 12.80
CA ASP A 58 -7.29 12.88 14.21
C ASP A 58 -8.57 12.69 15.04
N SER A 59 -9.74 12.70 14.40
CA SER A 59 -11.03 12.59 15.06
C SER A 59 -11.63 11.19 15.02
N VAL A 60 -11.34 10.41 13.96
CA VAL A 60 -12.00 9.11 13.74
C VAL A 60 -11.12 7.90 14.00
N THR A 61 -9.80 8.08 14.09
CA THR A 61 -8.88 6.97 14.36
C THR A 61 -8.63 6.80 15.85
N ARG A 62 -8.45 5.55 16.29
CA ARG A 62 -8.05 5.24 17.66
C ARG A 62 -7.22 3.96 17.74
N LEU A 63 -6.39 3.88 18.76
CA LEU A 63 -5.65 2.68 19.11
C LEU A 63 -6.58 1.67 19.80
N VAL A 64 -6.64 0.45 19.29
CA VAL A 64 -7.41 -0.65 19.89
C VAL A 64 -6.53 -1.87 20.11
N ASN A 65 -6.87 -2.69 21.11
CA ASN A 65 -6.33 -4.05 21.25
C ASN A 65 -7.26 -5.03 20.53
N LEU A 66 -6.71 -5.81 19.63
CA LEU A 66 -7.39 -6.86 18.88
C LEU A 66 -7.02 -8.23 19.48
N PRO A 67 -7.97 -9.16 19.56
CA PRO A 67 -7.69 -10.51 20.02
C PRO A 67 -6.79 -11.26 19.02
N PRO A 68 -6.12 -12.35 19.47
CA PRO A 68 -5.45 -13.32 18.61
C PRO A 68 -6.31 -13.76 17.41
N VAL A 69 -5.72 -13.73 16.22
CA VAL A 69 -6.33 -14.20 14.96
C VAL A 69 -5.82 -15.60 14.64
N GLU A 70 -6.68 -16.48 14.14
CA GLU A 70 -6.30 -17.82 13.67
C GLU A 70 -5.37 -17.75 12.45
N VAL A 71 -4.29 -18.53 12.46
CA VAL A 71 -3.37 -18.72 11.33
C VAL A 71 -3.76 -20.02 10.64
N ARG A 72 -4.48 -19.91 9.51
CA ARG A 72 -4.90 -21.09 8.74
C ARG A 72 -3.73 -21.71 7.99
N ASP A 73 -3.98 -22.86 7.37
CA ASP A 73 -2.95 -23.65 6.67
C ASP A 73 -2.11 -22.85 5.67
N ASN A 74 -2.71 -21.91 4.93
CA ASN A 74 -2.00 -21.10 3.93
C ASN A 74 -1.68 -19.68 4.43
N ASP A 75 -1.97 -19.37 5.69
CA ASP A 75 -1.77 -18.03 6.24
C ASP A 75 -0.34 -17.87 6.78
N VAL A 76 0.13 -16.63 6.73
CA VAL A 76 1.37 -16.18 7.33
C VAL A 76 1.01 -15.09 8.34
N CYS A 77 1.45 -15.28 9.58
CA CYS A 77 1.39 -14.27 10.62
C CYS A 77 2.67 -13.44 10.58
N VAL A 78 2.55 -12.16 10.28
CA VAL A 78 3.65 -11.20 10.18
C VAL A 78 3.59 -10.23 11.35
N LYS A 79 4.71 -10.06 12.05
CA LYS A 79 4.93 -8.99 13.02
C LYS A 79 5.39 -7.75 12.27
N MET A 80 4.57 -6.71 12.21
CA MET A 80 4.94 -5.47 11.52
C MET A 80 6.09 -4.77 12.24
N ILE A 81 7.09 -4.35 11.47
CA ILE A 81 8.26 -3.59 11.96
C ILE A 81 8.01 -2.11 11.74
N ALA A 82 7.65 -1.73 10.51
CA ALA A 82 7.35 -0.36 10.13
C ALA A 82 6.26 -0.31 9.06
N ALA A 83 5.40 0.70 9.13
CA ALA A 83 4.40 0.99 8.13
C ALA A 83 4.33 2.52 7.97
N PRO A 84 4.54 3.07 6.77
CA PRO A 84 4.49 4.50 6.55
C PRO A 84 3.04 5.01 6.54
N ILE A 85 2.91 6.33 6.53
CA ILE A 85 1.65 7.04 6.32
C ILE A 85 1.74 7.74 4.97
N ASN A 86 0.96 7.27 4.00
CA ASN A 86 0.85 7.89 2.69
C ASN A 86 -0.41 8.78 2.60
N PRO A 87 -0.44 9.78 1.70
CA PRO A 87 -1.65 10.56 1.44
C PRO A 87 -2.87 9.70 1.08
N SER A 88 -2.66 8.56 0.42
CA SER A 88 -3.73 7.61 0.09
C SER A 88 -4.35 6.95 1.34
N ASP A 89 -3.57 6.70 2.39
CA ASP A 89 -4.09 6.17 3.66
C ASP A 89 -5.02 7.17 4.32
N ILE A 90 -4.59 8.45 4.36
CA ILE A 90 -5.38 9.58 4.87
C ILE A 90 -6.69 9.72 4.08
N ASN A 91 -6.60 9.77 2.75
CA ASN A 91 -7.76 9.90 1.87
C ASN A 91 -8.76 8.73 2.04
N ARG A 92 -8.31 7.52 2.40
CA ARG A 92 -9.20 6.37 2.69
C ARG A 92 -9.92 6.53 4.01
N ILE A 93 -9.23 7.03 5.03
CA ILE A 93 -9.81 7.32 6.34
C ILE A 93 -10.86 8.44 6.19
N GLU A 94 -10.53 9.51 5.46
CA GLU A 94 -11.46 10.61 5.13
C GLU A 94 -12.63 10.18 4.25
N GLY A 95 -12.52 9.02 3.58
CA GLY A 95 -13.57 8.48 2.72
C GLY A 95 -13.62 9.13 1.33
N VAL A 96 -12.58 9.85 0.91
CA VAL A 96 -12.49 10.51 -0.40
C VAL A 96 -11.70 9.70 -1.44
N TYR A 97 -10.98 8.66 -1.03
CA TYR A 97 -10.28 7.77 -1.95
C TYR A 97 -11.25 6.84 -2.71
N PRO A 98 -11.02 6.50 -4.00
CA PRO A 98 -11.94 5.64 -4.74
C PRO A 98 -12.08 4.21 -4.19
N VAL A 99 -10.97 3.62 -3.76
CA VAL A 99 -10.91 2.25 -3.21
C VAL A 99 -10.90 2.32 -1.69
N ARG A 100 -12.01 1.95 -1.04
CA ARG A 100 -12.17 2.05 0.42
C ARG A 100 -12.54 0.70 1.01
N PRO A 101 -11.87 0.24 2.08
CA PRO A 101 -12.36 -0.90 2.84
C PRO A 101 -13.69 -0.53 3.54
N PRO A 102 -14.63 -1.48 3.69
CA PRO A 102 -15.78 -1.30 4.57
C PRO A 102 -15.32 -0.98 6.00
N VAL A 103 -16.01 -0.06 6.66
CA VAL A 103 -15.77 0.25 8.08
C VAL A 103 -16.56 -0.71 8.98
N PRO A 104 -16.04 -1.12 10.16
CA PRO A 104 -14.74 -0.72 10.74
C PRO A 104 -13.53 -1.27 9.97
N ALA A 105 -12.49 -0.46 9.86
CA ALA A 105 -11.27 -0.80 9.14
C ALA A 105 -10.01 -0.44 9.92
N ILE A 106 -8.93 -1.16 9.65
CA ILE A 106 -7.57 -0.86 10.15
C ILE A 106 -6.87 0.00 9.10
N GLY A 107 -6.19 1.06 9.54
CA GLY A 107 -5.43 1.95 8.67
C GLY A 107 -4.18 1.31 8.04
N GLY A 108 -3.58 2.04 7.10
CA GLY A 108 -2.34 1.65 6.43
C GLY A 108 -2.53 0.70 5.25
N TYR A 109 -1.57 0.76 4.32
CA TYR A 109 -1.61 -0.02 3.08
C TYR A 109 -0.29 -0.67 2.68
N GLU A 110 0.84 -0.14 3.14
CA GLU A 110 2.15 -0.74 2.93
C GLU A 110 2.93 -0.82 4.24
N GLY A 111 4.07 -1.51 4.19
CA GLY A 111 4.97 -1.67 5.32
C GLY A 111 5.89 -2.87 5.14
N VAL A 112 6.75 -3.06 6.11
CA VAL A 112 7.64 -4.22 6.25
C VAL A 112 7.39 -4.89 7.57
N GLY A 113 7.42 -6.22 7.56
CA GLY A 113 7.30 -7.03 8.76
C GLY A 113 8.21 -8.23 8.72
N GLU A 114 8.32 -8.88 9.87
CA GLU A 114 9.01 -10.15 10.03
C GLU A 114 7.98 -11.26 10.18
N VAL A 115 8.15 -12.36 9.45
CA VAL A 115 7.32 -13.56 9.60
C VAL A 115 7.47 -14.08 11.03
N TYR A 116 6.35 -14.12 11.76
CA TYR A 116 6.29 -14.62 13.13
C TYR A 116 5.94 -16.11 13.15
N ALA A 117 4.94 -16.51 12.37
CA ALA A 117 4.48 -17.90 12.28
C ALA A 117 3.86 -18.16 10.91
N VAL A 118 3.86 -19.42 10.48
CA VAL A 118 3.31 -19.85 9.19
C VAL A 118 2.35 -21.03 9.35
N GLY A 119 1.35 -21.08 8.50
CA GLY A 119 0.43 -22.21 8.39
C GLY A 119 1.11 -23.46 7.86
N SER A 120 0.45 -24.61 8.04
CA SER A 120 0.99 -25.94 7.72
C SER A 120 1.28 -26.20 6.23
N LYS A 121 0.74 -25.38 5.32
CA LYS A 121 0.88 -25.49 3.86
C LYS A 121 1.71 -24.36 3.25
N VAL A 122 2.23 -23.44 4.05
CA VAL A 122 3.17 -22.40 3.62
C VAL A 122 4.53 -23.05 3.39
N ASN A 123 5.15 -22.79 2.23
CA ASN A 123 6.41 -23.44 1.85
C ASN A 123 7.50 -22.43 1.45
N ALA A 124 7.14 -21.22 1.03
CA ALA A 124 8.07 -20.21 0.51
C ALA A 124 8.61 -19.27 1.60
N LEU A 125 7.96 -19.25 2.78
CA LEU A 125 8.28 -18.34 3.86
C LEU A 125 8.52 -19.10 5.17
N SER A 126 9.42 -18.59 5.99
CA SER A 126 9.73 -19.15 7.30
C SER A 126 9.78 -18.06 8.38
N PRO A 127 9.50 -18.39 9.65
CA PRO A 127 9.71 -17.47 10.76
C PRO A 127 11.08 -16.81 10.72
N GLY A 128 11.08 -15.50 10.93
CA GLY A 128 12.26 -14.65 10.80
C GLY A 128 12.39 -14.00 9.42
N ASP A 129 11.76 -14.47 8.34
CA ASP A 129 11.89 -13.80 7.03
C ASP A 129 11.33 -12.37 7.05
N TRP A 130 12.00 -11.42 6.38
CA TRP A 130 11.42 -10.09 6.16
C TRP A 130 10.53 -10.12 4.92
N VAL A 131 9.34 -9.53 5.05
CA VAL A 131 8.32 -9.52 4.01
C VAL A 131 7.64 -8.17 3.90
N ILE A 132 7.16 -7.89 2.70
CA ILE A 132 6.33 -6.73 2.36
C ILE A 132 5.02 -7.21 1.71
N PRO A 133 3.89 -6.52 1.88
CA PRO A 133 2.66 -6.86 1.16
C PRO A 133 2.80 -6.43 -0.31
N SER A 134 2.74 -7.38 -1.25
CA SER A 134 2.80 -7.12 -2.68
C SER A 134 1.77 -8.00 -3.42
N PRO A 135 0.68 -7.43 -3.95
CA PRO A 135 0.38 -6.00 -3.98
C PRO A 135 0.13 -5.40 -2.59
N PRO A 136 0.29 -4.06 -2.42
CA PRO A 136 -0.06 -3.37 -1.19
C PRO A 136 -1.44 -3.76 -0.68
N SER A 137 -1.60 -3.86 0.63
CA SER A 137 -2.76 -4.49 1.25
C SER A 137 -3.21 -3.75 2.49
N SER A 138 -4.51 -3.54 2.65
CA SER A 138 -5.06 -2.74 3.76
C SER A 138 -4.78 -3.38 5.12
N GLY A 139 -4.63 -2.52 6.13
CA GLY A 139 -4.52 -2.88 7.53
C GLY A 139 -3.10 -3.14 8.00
N THR A 140 -2.10 -2.40 7.50
CA THR A 140 -0.70 -2.53 7.96
C THR A 140 -0.41 -1.75 9.24
N TRP A 141 -1.28 -0.83 9.68
CA TRP A 141 -1.13 -0.11 10.95
C TRP A 141 -1.62 -0.94 12.13
N GLN A 142 -1.01 -2.12 12.28
CA GLN A 142 -1.22 -3.02 13.42
C GLN A 142 0.04 -3.84 13.70
N THR A 143 0.22 -4.32 14.92
CA THR A 143 1.45 -5.03 15.32
C THR A 143 1.59 -6.42 14.70
N PHE A 144 0.48 -7.11 14.44
CA PHE A 144 0.46 -8.43 13.80
C PHE A 144 -0.60 -8.47 12.71
N VAL A 145 -0.24 -9.01 11.53
CA VAL A 145 -1.11 -9.17 10.37
C VAL A 145 -1.12 -10.65 9.99
N VAL A 146 -2.30 -11.24 9.82
CA VAL A 146 -2.46 -12.62 9.32
C VAL A 146 -3.15 -12.57 7.96
N LYS A 147 -2.46 -13.02 6.91
CA LYS A 147 -2.96 -13.10 5.54
C LYS A 147 -2.34 -14.29 4.82
N GLU A 148 -2.95 -14.73 3.72
CA GLU A 148 -2.42 -15.79 2.87
C GLU A 148 -0.98 -15.52 2.41
N GLU A 149 -0.19 -16.59 2.26
CA GLU A 149 1.20 -16.56 1.77
C GLU A 149 1.37 -15.71 0.51
N SER A 150 0.40 -15.74 -0.40
CA SER A 150 0.40 -15.03 -1.68
C SER A 150 0.45 -13.50 -1.58
N VAL A 151 0.10 -12.93 -0.42
CA VAL A 151 0.17 -11.48 -0.18
C VAL A 151 1.61 -11.02 0.10
N TRP A 152 2.47 -11.94 0.54
CA TRP A 152 3.76 -11.59 1.11
C TRP A 152 4.89 -11.83 0.12
N HIS A 153 5.69 -10.80 -0.11
CA HIS A 153 6.92 -10.91 -0.88
C HIS A 153 8.12 -10.89 0.06
N LYS A 154 8.94 -11.93 0.02
CA LYS A 154 10.19 -12.01 0.78
C LYS A 154 11.19 -10.99 0.27
N ILE A 155 11.85 -10.30 1.19
CA ILE A 155 12.91 -9.34 0.88
C ILE A 155 14.19 -9.69 1.65
N ASP A 156 15.31 -9.16 1.17
CA ASP A 156 16.57 -9.26 1.89
C ASP A 156 16.55 -8.34 3.13
N LYS A 157 16.96 -8.88 4.27
CA LYS A 157 17.10 -8.16 5.53
C LYS A 157 18.22 -7.12 5.52
N SER A 158 19.14 -7.18 4.55
CA SER A 158 20.16 -6.17 4.35
C SER A 158 19.61 -4.85 3.83
N CYS A 159 18.37 -4.85 3.30
CA CYS A 159 17.68 -3.64 2.89
C CYS A 159 17.38 -2.75 4.11
N PRO A 160 17.71 -1.45 4.07
CA PRO A 160 17.28 -0.50 5.10
C PRO A 160 15.78 -0.56 5.32
N MET A 161 15.37 -0.62 6.59
CA MET A 161 13.97 -0.80 7.00
C MET A 161 13.05 0.24 6.37
N GLU A 162 13.50 1.49 6.28
CA GLU A 162 12.75 2.62 5.73
C GLU A 162 12.45 2.42 4.24
N TYR A 163 13.40 1.85 3.48
CA TYR A 163 13.21 1.52 2.08
C TYR A 163 12.28 0.32 1.92
N ALA A 164 12.49 -0.74 2.70
CA ALA A 164 11.61 -1.89 2.72
C ALA A 164 10.15 -1.50 3.03
N ALA A 165 9.93 -0.59 3.98
CA ALA A 165 8.60 -0.15 4.39
C ALA A 165 7.86 0.68 3.32
N THR A 166 8.57 1.29 2.38
CA THR A 166 8.03 2.30 1.43
C THR A 166 8.11 1.88 -0.03
N ILE A 167 8.67 0.70 -0.33
CA ILE A 167 8.98 0.27 -1.70
C ILE A 167 7.74 -0.02 -2.55
N THR A 168 6.65 -0.48 -1.92
CA THR A 168 5.51 -1.07 -2.64
C THR A 168 4.53 -0.05 -3.22
N VAL A 169 4.55 1.19 -2.71
CA VAL A 169 3.67 2.27 -3.21
C VAL A 169 4.48 3.28 -4.02
N ASN A 170 5.32 4.10 -3.39
CA ASN A 170 5.85 5.30 -4.05
C ASN A 170 6.87 4.99 -5.15
N PRO A 171 7.91 4.16 -4.93
CA PRO A 171 8.87 3.80 -5.98
C PRO A 171 8.24 3.01 -7.13
N LEU A 172 7.35 2.06 -6.84
CA LEU A 172 6.64 1.33 -7.89
C LEU A 172 5.70 2.24 -8.69
N THR A 173 5.04 3.21 -8.06
CA THR A 173 4.23 4.21 -8.78
C THR A 173 5.10 5.02 -9.75
N ALA A 174 6.25 5.51 -9.28
CA ALA A 174 7.20 6.23 -10.14
C ALA A 174 7.68 5.37 -11.32
N LEU A 175 8.01 4.09 -11.06
CA LEU A 175 8.45 3.16 -12.09
C LEU A 175 7.38 2.92 -13.15
N ARG A 176 6.13 2.64 -12.74
CA ARG A 176 5.01 2.42 -13.68
C ARG A 176 4.71 3.67 -14.50
N MET A 177 4.76 4.87 -13.91
CA MET A 177 4.59 6.12 -14.67
C MET A 177 5.61 6.29 -15.79
N LEU A 178 6.85 5.83 -15.58
CA LEU A 178 7.95 5.91 -16.55
C LEU A 178 7.92 4.80 -17.62
N GLU A 179 7.23 3.69 -17.39
CA GLU A 179 7.28 2.51 -18.26
C GLU A 179 5.99 2.25 -19.04
N ASP A 180 4.84 2.54 -18.44
CA ASP A 180 3.57 1.96 -18.90
C ASP A 180 2.75 2.88 -19.81
N PHE A 181 3.09 4.17 -19.88
CA PHE A 181 2.27 5.17 -20.57
C PHE A 181 2.87 5.66 -21.88
N VAL A 182 4.16 5.99 -21.89
CA VAL A 182 4.89 6.50 -23.05
C VAL A 182 6.27 5.86 -23.04
N SER A 183 6.72 5.38 -24.20
CA SER A 183 8.09 4.91 -24.36
C SER A 183 9.05 6.09 -24.32
N LEU A 184 9.89 6.15 -23.28
CA LEU A 184 10.96 7.13 -23.12
C LEU A 184 12.32 6.47 -23.40
N ALA A 185 13.12 7.10 -24.25
CA ALA A 185 14.49 6.73 -24.54
C ALA A 185 15.49 7.64 -23.81
N SER A 186 16.75 7.22 -23.72
CA SER A 186 17.83 8.10 -23.27
C SER A 186 17.91 9.32 -24.18
N GLY A 187 18.05 10.52 -23.60
CA GLY A 187 18.00 11.79 -24.30
C GLY A 187 16.59 12.41 -24.37
N ASP A 188 15.54 11.63 -24.08
CA ASP A 188 14.19 12.18 -23.92
C ASP A 188 14.08 12.96 -22.62
N SER A 189 12.89 13.49 -22.40
CA SER A 189 12.63 14.43 -21.34
C SER A 189 11.24 14.33 -20.78
N LEU A 190 11.13 14.55 -19.47
CA LEU A 190 9.86 14.54 -18.76
C LEU A 190 9.71 15.78 -17.90
N VAL A 191 8.46 16.17 -17.67
CA VAL A 191 8.08 17.21 -16.71
C VAL A 191 7.16 16.62 -15.65
N GLN A 192 7.38 17.00 -14.39
CA GLN A 192 6.51 16.63 -13.28
C GLN A 192 6.27 17.81 -12.33
N ASN A 193 5.13 17.77 -11.64
CA ASN A 193 4.86 18.60 -10.47
C ASN A 193 5.02 17.79 -9.18
N GLY A 194 4.90 18.46 -8.03
CA GLY A 194 4.99 17.77 -6.74
C GLY A 194 6.35 17.09 -6.52
N ALA A 195 7.43 17.63 -7.10
CA ALA A 195 8.73 16.96 -7.17
C ALA A 195 9.37 16.70 -5.79
N THR A 196 8.92 17.38 -4.74
CA THR A 196 9.34 17.14 -3.36
C THR A 196 8.68 15.92 -2.71
N SER A 197 7.65 15.32 -3.34
CA SER A 197 7.04 14.06 -2.87
C SER A 197 8.00 12.88 -3.05
N ILE A 198 7.77 11.78 -2.31
CA ILE A 198 8.58 10.55 -2.47
C ILE A 198 8.46 10.02 -3.90
N VAL A 199 7.26 10.00 -4.48
CA VAL A 199 7.06 9.62 -5.89
C VAL A 199 7.90 10.49 -6.81
N GLY A 200 7.86 11.82 -6.64
CA GLY A 200 8.62 12.73 -7.49
C GLY A 200 10.13 12.59 -7.36
N GLN A 201 10.62 12.34 -6.14
CA GLN A 201 12.03 12.02 -5.89
C GLN A 201 12.45 10.68 -6.50
N CYS A 202 11.57 9.67 -6.50
CA CYS A 202 11.82 8.41 -7.19
C CYS A 202 11.84 8.59 -8.72
N VAL A 203 10.94 9.41 -9.28
CA VAL A 203 10.94 9.74 -10.71
C VAL A 203 12.27 10.37 -11.12
N ILE A 204 12.79 11.33 -10.34
CA ILE A 204 14.08 11.98 -10.60
C ILE A 204 15.21 10.95 -10.70
N GLN A 205 15.33 10.09 -9.68
CA GLN A 205 16.41 9.11 -9.61
C GLN A 205 16.31 8.05 -10.72
N LEU A 206 15.10 7.54 -10.99
CA LEU A 206 14.86 6.56 -12.05
C LEU A 206 15.10 7.16 -13.45
N ALA A 207 14.68 8.40 -13.69
CA ALA A 207 14.92 9.10 -14.95
C ALA A 207 16.41 9.33 -15.19
N ARG A 208 17.17 9.76 -14.17
CA ARG A 208 18.62 9.90 -14.24
C ARG A 208 19.31 8.58 -14.61
N LEU A 209 18.91 7.46 -14.00
CA LEU A 209 19.47 6.14 -14.34
C LEU A 209 19.19 5.70 -15.78
N ARG A 210 18.18 6.29 -16.43
CA ARG A 210 17.78 6.01 -17.81
C ARG A 210 18.27 7.04 -18.83
N GLY A 211 19.01 8.06 -18.37
CA GLY A 211 19.44 9.16 -19.23
C GLY A 211 18.29 10.06 -19.71
N ILE A 212 17.19 10.14 -18.95
CA ILE A 212 16.04 11.00 -19.26
C ILE A 212 16.16 12.29 -18.45
N SER A 213 16.08 13.45 -19.11
CA SER A 213 16.16 14.75 -18.45
C SER A 213 14.83 15.13 -17.78
N THR A 214 14.90 15.75 -16.62
CA THR A 214 13.75 16.05 -15.77
C THR A 214 13.54 17.55 -15.53
N ILE A 215 12.31 18.00 -15.75
CA ILE A 215 11.82 19.32 -15.34
C ILE A 215 10.91 19.13 -14.13
N ASN A 216 11.31 19.69 -12.99
CA ASN A 216 10.73 19.37 -11.69
C ASN A 216 10.09 20.61 -11.07
N ILE A 217 8.77 20.60 -10.91
CA ILE A 217 8.02 21.73 -10.40
C ILE A 217 7.75 21.55 -8.90
N ILE A 218 8.09 22.57 -8.11
CA ILE A 218 7.88 22.63 -6.66
C ILE A 218 6.96 23.80 -6.29
N ARG A 219 6.27 23.67 -5.16
CA ARG A 219 5.50 24.79 -4.60
C ARG A 219 6.42 25.88 -4.05
N ASP A 220 5.97 27.13 -4.14
CA ASP A 220 6.58 28.25 -3.45
C ASP A 220 6.32 28.15 -1.93
N ARG A 221 7.39 28.05 -1.14
CA ARG A 221 7.33 28.03 0.33
C ARG A 221 8.67 28.42 0.95
N ALA A 222 8.67 28.70 2.25
CA ALA A 222 9.92 28.75 3.00
C ALA A 222 10.68 27.41 2.83
N GLY A 223 11.97 27.48 2.53
CA GLY A 223 12.81 26.31 2.22
C GLY A 223 12.77 25.81 0.78
N SER A 224 12.16 26.53 -0.17
CA SER A 224 12.18 26.13 -1.59
C SER A 224 13.59 26.05 -2.20
N ASP A 225 14.53 26.87 -1.73
CA ASP A 225 15.92 26.81 -2.20
C ASP A 225 16.64 25.55 -1.69
N GLU A 226 16.47 25.20 -0.42
CA GLU A 226 17.00 23.95 0.14
C GLU A 226 16.37 22.73 -0.55
N ALA A 227 15.05 22.76 -0.77
CA ALA A 227 14.36 21.72 -1.53
C ALA A 227 14.92 21.60 -2.95
N ARG A 228 15.26 22.71 -3.60
CA ARG A 228 15.89 22.72 -4.92
C ARG A 228 17.23 21.99 -4.91
N GLU A 229 18.09 22.33 -3.97
CA GLU A 229 19.42 21.72 -3.85
C GLU A 229 19.32 20.22 -3.51
N ASN A 230 18.39 19.84 -2.63
CA ASN A 230 18.13 18.43 -2.32
C ASN A 230 17.67 17.64 -3.56
N LEU A 231 16.75 18.19 -4.36
CA LEU A 231 16.32 17.54 -5.60
C LEU A 231 17.45 17.44 -6.63
N LYS A 232 18.31 18.46 -6.73
CA LYS A 232 19.50 18.39 -7.60
C LYS A 232 20.49 17.33 -7.13
N ALA A 233 20.70 17.18 -5.83
CA ALA A 233 21.54 16.11 -5.28
C ALA A 233 21.01 14.71 -5.65
N LEU A 234 19.68 14.55 -5.75
CA LEU A 234 19.03 13.33 -6.22
C LEU A 234 19.12 13.14 -7.75
N GLY A 235 19.56 14.14 -8.51
CA GLY A 235 19.73 14.06 -9.96
C GLY A 235 18.76 14.87 -10.80
N ALA A 236 18.01 15.82 -10.22
CA ALA A 236 17.13 16.69 -10.98
C ALA A 236 17.93 17.62 -11.92
N ASP A 237 17.55 17.69 -13.19
CA ASP A 237 18.21 18.58 -14.17
C ASP A 237 17.75 20.03 -14.01
N GLN A 238 16.43 20.24 -13.99
CA GLN A 238 15.81 21.55 -13.82
C GLN A 238 14.79 21.49 -12.70
N VAL A 239 14.77 22.53 -11.87
CA VAL A 239 13.83 22.67 -10.77
C VAL A 239 13.29 24.08 -10.76
N PHE A 240 11.97 24.23 -10.94
CA PHE A 240 11.27 25.50 -10.96
C PHE A 240 10.23 25.54 -9.86
N SER A 241 10.03 26.72 -9.26
CA SER A 241 8.82 26.95 -8.47
C SER A 241 7.63 27.27 -9.37
N GLU A 242 6.41 27.08 -8.87
CA GLU A 242 5.19 27.41 -9.60
C GLU A 242 5.16 28.88 -10.04
N SER A 243 5.57 29.80 -9.17
CA SER A 243 5.65 31.23 -9.50
C SER A 243 6.65 31.54 -10.62
N GLN A 244 7.78 30.82 -10.70
CA GLN A 244 8.75 30.99 -11.78
C GLN A 244 8.19 30.59 -13.15
N LEU A 245 7.21 29.68 -13.17
CA LEU A 245 6.51 29.27 -14.39
C LEU A 245 5.31 30.17 -14.72
N ASN A 246 4.92 31.08 -13.82
CA ASN A 246 3.84 32.03 -14.06
C ASN A 246 4.34 33.29 -14.80
N VAL A 247 5.05 33.09 -15.91
CA VAL A 247 5.59 34.16 -16.75
C VAL A 247 5.00 34.11 -18.15
N LYS A 248 4.80 35.26 -18.80
CA LYS A 248 4.22 35.35 -20.15
C LYS A 248 4.98 34.55 -21.21
N ASN A 249 6.26 34.21 -20.97
CA ASN A 249 7.12 33.50 -21.91
C ASN A 249 7.84 32.30 -21.28
N VAL A 250 7.09 31.33 -20.72
CA VAL A 250 7.67 30.09 -20.16
C VAL A 250 8.63 29.39 -21.12
N LYS A 251 8.39 29.50 -22.44
CA LYS A 251 9.27 28.91 -23.46
C LYS A 251 10.72 29.35 -23.30
N SER A 252 11.01 30.60 -22.94
CA SER A 252 12.40 31.07 -22.78
C SER A 252 13.14 30.38 -21.63
N LEU A 253 12.43 29.89 -20.62
CA LEU A 253 13.02 29.11 -19.52
C LEU A 253 13.41 27.69 -19.98
N LEU A 254 12.79 27.19 -21.04
CA LEU A 254 12.98 25.85 -21.58
C LEU A 254 13.99 25.79 -22.73
N VAL A 255 14.41 26.94 -23.31
CA VAL A 255 15.32 26.99 -24.48
C VAL A 255 16.68 26.33 -24.22
N ASN A 256 17.16 26.30 -22.96
CA ASN A 256 18.44 25.68 -22.62
C ASN A 256 18.38 24.16 -22.46
N PHE A 257 17.18 23.58 -22.51
CA PHE A 257 16.96 22.16 -22.27
C PHE A 257 17.44 21.29 -23.44
N GLU A 258 17.31 21.79 -24.68
CA GLU A 258 17.78 21.08 -25.88
C GLU A 258 19.32 21.05 -26.02
N ARG A 259 20.06 21.87 -25.27
CA ARG A 259 21.54 22.00 -25.45
C ARG A 259 22.37 21.16 -24.49
N ASN A 260 21.81 20.73 -23.37
CA ASN A 260 22.52 19.88 -22.39
C ASN A 260 22.35 18.37 -22.65
N SER A 261 21.60 17.98 -23.69
CA SER A 261 21.60 16.60 -24.22
C SER A 261 22.91 16.25 -24.95
N THR A 262 23.81 17.23 -25.11
CA THR A 262 25.16 16.99 -25.60
C THR A 262 26.13 16.74 -24.43
N ILE A 263 26.54 15.47 -24.33
CA ILE A 263 27.84 14.94 -23.85
C ILE A 263 27.97 14.71 -22.33
N ARG A 264 28.13 13.44 -21.91
CA ARG A 264 29.38 12.85 -21.36
C ARG A 264 29.21 11.41 -20.91
#